data_AF-A0A524CR10-F1
#
_entry.id   AF-A0A524CR10-F1
#
_cell.length_a   1.000
_cell.length_b   1.000
_cell.length_c   1.000
_cell.angle_alpha   90.00
_cell.angle_beta   90.00
_cell.angle_gamma   90.00
#
_symmetry.space_group_name_H-M   'P 1'
#
loop_
_entity.id
_entity.type
_entity.pdbx_description
1 polymer ?
#
loop_
_entity_poly.entity_id
_entity_poly.type
_entity_poly.pdbx_seq_one_letter_code
_entity_poly.pdbx_strand_id
1 'polypeptide(L)'
;MSPTNNEYEIFKSDAAPFFFYIDVLPVDLTQYDIPHHVEILKSIQSNPIMPLPLRVDRVYNGEPSILIRPREPVSFPLGNKTLFINPDPFINQGIEKLIYLTEVRASREFTYSLKEDNAKKWWNSTKYLYGKLRTLEEDFSAFLKAYIHTLVKSKMESGDLLNAACEYCELVKDICDKRIQENQILVEVKEKENLTDLYKMKRGKVIEKIFKREDRKLLYPSYVDIEIIDLENSEFSYLDEKNG
;
A
#
# COMPACT_ATOMS: atom_id res chain seq x y z
N MET A 1 -35.17 -3.50 -0.50
CA MET A 1 -34.30 -4.52 -1.11
C MET A 1 -33.07 -4.60 -0.22
N SER A 2 -32.85 -5.74 0.42
CA SER A 2 -31.68 -5.96 1.29
C SER A 2 -30.41 -5.95 0.45
N PRO A 3 -29.27 -5.41 0.92
CA PRO A 3 -28.03 -5.47 0.17
C PRO A 3 -27.62 -6.94 0.06
N THR A 4 -27.38 -7.40 -1.16
CA THR A 4 -26.75 -8.69 -1.44
C THR A 4 -25.34 -8.66 -0.84
N ASN A 5 -25.06 -9.57 0.10
CA ASN A 5 -23.70 -9.89 0.51
C ASN A 5 -22.93 -10.32 -0.74
N ASN A 6 -22.12 -9.42 -1.29
CA ASN A 6 -21.16 -9.79 -2.32
C ASN A 6 -20.07 -10.61 -1.62
N GLU A 7 -20.18 -11.93 -1.65
CA GLU A 7 -19.08 -12.82 -1.27
C GLU A 7 -18.05 -12.78 -2.40
N TYR A 8 -16.85 -12.28 -2.11
CA TYR A 8 -15.78 -12.12 -3.10
C TYR A 8 -14.87 -13.37 -3.15
N GLU A 9 -14.98 -14.22 -4.17
CA GLU A 9 -14.12 -15.41 -4.34
C GLU A 9 -12.66 -15.03 -4.69
N ILE A 10 -11.66 -15.41 -3.87
CA ILE A 10 -10.21 -15.15 -4.12
C ILE A 10 -9.59 -16.34 -4.88
N PHE A 11 -8.89 -16.11 -6.00
CA PHE A 11 -8.08 -17.16 -6.65
C PHE A 11 -6.75 -17.38 -5.91
N LYS A 12 -6.25 -18.62 -5.93
CA LYS A 12 -5.00 -19.03 -5.29
C LYS A 12 -3.74 -18.27 -5.80
N SER A 13 -3.83 -17.64 -6.97
CA SER A 13 -2.79 -16.82 -7.59
C SER A 13 -2.90 -15.31 -7.30
N ASP A 14 -3.96 -14.88 -6.63
CA ASP A 14 -4.17 -13.47 -6.28
C ASP A 14 -3.33 -13.12 -5.05
N ALA A 15 -2.04 -12.97 -5.29
CA ALA A 15 -1.19 -12.26 -4.35
C ALA A 15 -1.50 -10.77 -4.48
N ALA A 16 -2.25 -10.24 -3.52
CA ALA A 16 -2.39 -8.81 -3.29
C ALA A 16 -1.00 -8.16 -3.24
N PRO A 17 -0.62 -7.27 -4.16
CA PRO A 17 0.61 -6.52 -4.00
C PRO A 17 0.47 -5.59 -2.79
N PHE A 18 1.33 -5.78 -1.78
CA PHE A 18 1.70 -4.69 -0.90
C PHE A 18 2.46 -3.67 -1.77
N PHE A 19 1.87 -2.51 -2.02
CA PHE A 19 2.56 -1.46 -2.76
C PHE A 19 3.52 -0.73 -1.82
N PHE A 20 4.68 -1.31 -1.56
CA PHE A 20 5.82 -0.51 -1.13
C PHE A 20 6.49 0.04 -2.36
N TYR A 21 5.97 1.17 -2.86
CA TYR A 21 6.77 1.93 -3.79
C TYR A 21 7.60 2.92 -2.99
N ILE A 22 8.89 2.61 -2.87
CA ILE A 22 9.87 3.48 -2.24
C ILE A 22 10.89 3.78 -3.33
N ASP A 23 10.83 4.97 -3.91
CA ASP A 23 11.93 5.49 -4.74
C ASP A 23 12.39 6.79 -4.08
N VAL A 24 13.30 6.61 -3.11
CA VAL A 24 13.82 7.67 -2.25
C VAL A 24 14.70 8.64 -3.02
N LEU A 25 15.26 8.20 -4.15
CA LEU A 25 16.21 8.96 -4.94
C LEU A 25 15.49 9.66 -6.11
N PRO A 26 15.90 10.89 -6.45
CA PRO A 26 15.40 11.54 -7.65
C PRO A 26 15.66 10.66 -8.88
N VAL A 27 14.68 10.60 -9.78
CA VAL A 27 14.86 9.88 -11.04
C VAL A 27 16.00 10.49 -11.84
N ASP A 28 16.99 9.68 -12.18
CA ASP A 28 18.10 10.06 -13.05
C ASP A 28 17.62 10.10 -14.50
N LEU A 29 17.26 11.30 -14.95
CA LEU A 29 16.75 11.55 -16.31
C LEU A 29 17.76 11.20 -17.41
N THR A 30 19.06 11.09 -17.09
CA THR A 30 20.09 10.77 -18.10
C THR A 30 19.99 9.33 -18.62
N GLN A 31 19.25 8.47 -17.91
CA GLN A 31 19.03 7.07 -18.27
C GLN A 31 17.88 6.86 -19.27
N TYR A 32 17.27 7.96 -19.75
CA TYR A 32 16.11 7.97 -20.63
C TYR A 32 16.40 8.74 -21.91
N ASP A 33 16.12 8.11 -23.04
CA ASP A 33 16.41 8.58 -24.40
C ASP A 33 15.15 8.99 -25.18
N ILE A 34 13.97 8.55 -24.74
CA ILE A 34 12.68 8.87 -25.36
C ILE A 34 12.19 10.24 -24.85
N PRO A 35 12.05 11.27 -25.72
CA PRO A 35 11.72 12.64 -25.29
C PRO A 35 10.41 12.75 -24.47
N HIS A 36 9.38 11.99 -24.88
CA HIS A 36 8.11 11.93 -24.16
C HIS A 36 8.26 11.38 -22.73
N HIS A 37 9.10 10.35 -22.53
CA HIS A 37 9.38 9.83 -21.21
C HIS A 37 10.10 10.84 -20.33
N VAL A 38 11.06 11.58 -20.91
CA VAL A 38 11.77 12.63 -20.18
C VAL A 38 10.81 13.75 -19.73
N GLU A 39 9.83 14.11 -20.56
CA GLU A 39 8.79 15.08 -20.22
C GLU A 39 7.89 14.60 -19.07
N ILE A 40 7.41 13.35 -19.13
CA ILE A 40 6.64 12.73 -18.05
C ILE A 40 7.47 12.67 -16.76
N LEU A 41 8.72 12.24 -16.82
CA LEU A 41 9.57 12.11 -15.63
C LEU A 41 9.91 13.47 -15.00
N LYS A 42 10.09 14.52 -15.81
CA LYS A 42 10.27 15.90 -15.30
C LYS A 42 9.06 16.39 -14.52
N SER A 43 7.84 16.03 -14.94
CA SER A 43 6.62 16.45 -14.24
C SER A 43 6.49 15.82 -12.84
N ILE A 44 7.12 14.65 -12.62
CA ILE A 44 7.12 13.94 -11.33
C ILE A 44 8.44 14.08 -10.53
N GLN A 45 9.50 14.66 -11.12
CA GLN A 45 10.86 14.71 -10.56
C GLN A 45 10.98 15.39 -9.18
N SER A 46 10.09 16.33 -8.87
CA SER A 46 10.11 17.10 -7.61
C SER A 46 9.66 16.28 -6.39
N ASN A 47 9.09 15.08 -6.61
CA ASN A 47 8.60 14.22 -5.54
C ASN A 47 9.18 12.81 -5.69
N PRO A 48 10.23 12.45 -4.92
CA PRO A 48 10.64 11.05 -4.81
C PRO A 48 9.42 10.25 -4.38
N ILE A 49 9.24 9.08 -4.98
CA ILE A 49 7.99 8.35 -4.76
C ILE A 49 8.05 7.80 -3.34
N MET A 50 7.29 8.47 -2.49
CA MET A 50 7.10 8.20 -1.08
C MET A 50 6.48 6.81 -0.91
N PRO A 51 6.73 6.12 0.21
CA PRO A 51 5.98 4.92 0.53
C PRO A 51 4.49 5.28 0.48
N LEU A 52 3.75 4.58 -0.38
CA LEU A 52 2.29 4.62 -0.38
C LEU A 52 1.83 3.49 0.51
N PRO A 53 1.51 3.75 1.80
CA PRO A 53 1.25 2.71 2.78
C PRO A 53 -0.17 2.16 2.57
N LEU A 54 -0.35 1.42 1.49
CA LEU A 54 -1.62 0.88 1.10
C LEU A 54 -1.45 -0.58 0.69
N ARG A 55 -2.45 -1.38 1.02
CA ARG A 55 -2.61 -2.71 0.46
C ARG A 55 -3.78 -2.68 -0.51
N VAL A 56 -3.53 -3.19 -1.70
CA VAL A 56 -4.57 -3.45 -2.70
C VAL A 56 -4.85 -4.93 -2.65
N ASP A 57 -6.04 -5.32 -2.21
CA ASP A 57 -6.34 -6.74 -2.01
C ASP A 57 -6.29 -7.54 -3.31
N ARG A 58 -6.69 -6.96 -4.44
CA ARG A 58 -6.68 -7.62 -5.76
C ARG A 58 -6.48 -6.63 -6.87
N VAL A 59 -5.75 -6.99 -7.92
CA VAL A 59 -5.63 -6.18 -9.14
C VAL A 59 -6.02 -7.05 -10.33
N TYR A 60 -7.23 -6.85 -10.86
CA TYR A 60 -7.62 -7.41 -12.16
C TYR A 60 -7.81 -6.27 -13.17
N ASN A 61 -7.68 -6.61 -14.44
CA ASN A 61 -7.68 -5.63 -15.52
C ASN A 61 -8.99 -4.82 -15.58
N GLY A 62 -8.97 -3.61 -15.01
CA GLY A 62 -10.09 -2.67 -15.02
C GLY A 62 -11.17 -2.91 -13.95
N GLU A 63 -11.05 -3.93 -13.12
CA GLU A 63 -11.99 -4.20 -12.03
C GLU A 63 -11.63 -3.38 -10.78
N PRO A 64 -12.61 -2.94 -9.99
CA PRO A 64 -12.36 -2.25 -8.73
C PRO A 64 -11.54 -3.10 -7.76
N SER A 65 -10.59 -2.46 -7.09
CA SER A 65 -9.84 -3.06 -6.00
C SER A 65 -10.31 -2.54 -4.65
N ILE A 66 -10.00 -3.27 -3.58
CA ILE A 66 -10.21 -2.80 -2.20
C ILE A 66 -8.90 -2.22 -1.68
N LEU A 67 -8.96 -0.99 -1.16
CA LEU A 67 -7.84 -0.31 -0.55
C LEU A 67 -7.89 -0.43 0.96
N ILE A 68 -6.81 -0.92 1.56
CA ILE A 68 -6.58 -0.78 3.00
C ILE A 68 -5.57 0.35 3.17
N ARG A 69 -5.96 1.39 3.90
CA ARG A 69 -5.18 2.63 4.08
C ARG A 69 -5.48 3.24 5.45
N PRO A 70 -4.61 4.10 6.00
CA PRO A 70 -4.92 4.85 7.22
C PRO A 70 -6.27 5.58 7.09
N ARG A 71 -7.17 5.38 8.08
CA ARG A 71 -8.50 6.01 8.09
C ARG A 71 -8.48 7.43 8.70
N GLU A 72 -7.49 7.71 9.54
CA GLU A 72 -7.33 8.98 10.24
C GLU A 72 -6.12 9.76 9.73
N PRO A 73 -6.13 11.10 9.81
CA PRO A 73 -4.95 11.91 9.58
C PRO A 73 -3.74 11.45 10.40
N VAL A 74 -2.63 11.22 9.72
CA VAL A 74 -1.36 10.85 10.37
C VAL A 74 -0.68 12.13 10.82
N SER A 75 -0.51 12.30 12.13
CA SER A 75 0.19 13.45 12.71
C SER A 75 1.58 13.08 13.24
N PHE A 76 2.50 14.05 13.19
CA PHE A 76 3.89 13.85 13.60
C PHE A 76 4.54 15.18 14.01
N PRO A 77 5.39 15.18 15.05
CA PRO A 77 6.16 16.35 15.43
C PRO A 77 7.37 16.52 14.50
N LEU A 78 7.64 17.76 14.10
CA LEU A 78 8.86 18.16 13.41
C LEU A 78 9.36 19.50 13.96
N GLY A 79 10.36 19.43 14.83
CA GLY A 79 10.81 20.57 15.63
C GLY A 79 9.68 21.09 16.53
N ASN A 80 9.34 22.37 16.40
CA ASN A 80 8.28 23.02 17.18
C ASN A 80 6.89 22.98 16.52
N LYS A 81 6.75 22.26 15.40
CA LYS A 81 5.48 22.16 14.65
C LYS A 81 4.98 20.72 14.66
N THR A 82 3.67 20.56 14.60
CA THR A 82 3.03 19.28 14.28
C THR A 82 2.56 19.34 12.85
N LEU A 83 2.99 18.37 12.06
CA LEU A 83 2.59 18.20 10.68
C LEU A 83 1.51 17.12 10.62
N PHE A 84 0.65 17.24 9.62
CA PHE A 84 -0.50 16.35 9.42
C PHE A 84 -0.54 15.91 7.97
N ILE A 85 -0.70 14.61 7.74
CA ILE A 85 -0.97 14.04 6.42
C ILE A 85 -2.39 13.51 6.43
N ASN A 86 -3.22 14.06 5.54
CA ASN A 86 -4.51 13.46 5.21
C ASN A 86 -4.26 12.28 4.23
N PRO A 87 -4.64 11.04 4.58
CA PRO A 87 -4.35 9.85 3.78
C PRO A 87 -4.94 9.92 2.36
N ASP A 88 -6.15 10.45 2.21
CA ASP A 88 -6.89 10.45 0.96
C ASP A 88 -6.20 11.25 -0.14
N PRO A 89 -5.95 12.56 0.02
CA PRO A 89 -5.23 13.34 -0.98
C PRO A 89 -3.77 12.86 -1.15
N PHE A 90 -3.14 12.34 -0.09
CA PHE A 90 -1.78 11.82 -0.16
C PHE A 90 -1.70 10.59 -1.08
N ILE A 91 -2.61 9.63 -0.91
CA ILE A 91 -2.68 8.42 -1.72
C ILE A 91 -3.11 8.76 -3.15
N ASN A 92 -4.08 9.65 -3.34
CA ASN A 92 -4.50 10.11 -4.66
C ASN A 92 -3.30 10.64 -5.47
N GLN A 93 -2.54 11.58 -4.87
CA GLN A 93 -1.35 12.14 -5.51
C GLN A 93 -0.25 11.10 -5.74
N GLY A 94 -0.12 10.13 -4.83
CA GLY A 94 0.82 9.03 -4.95
C GLY A 94 0.51 8.12 -6.12
N ILE A 95 -0.75 7.68 -6.24
CA ILE A 95 -1.21 6.80 -7.31
C ILE A 95 -1.11 7.49 -8.66
N GLU A 96 -1.49 8.75 -8.79
CA GLU A 96 -1.34 9.52 -10.03
C GLU A 96 0.12 9.51 -10.52
N LYS A 97 1.07 9.77 -9.62
CA LYS A 97 2.51 9.72 -9.96
C LYS A 97 2.99 8.32 -10.32
N LEU A 98 2.50 7.29 -9.61
CA LEU A 98 2.80 5.90 -9.94
C LEU A 98 2.30 5.50 -11.31
N ILE A 99 1.12 5.98 -11.73
CA ILE A 99 0.58 5.72 -13.06
C ILE A 99 1.54 6.29 -14.11
N TYR A 100 1.96 7.55 -13.96
CA TYR A 100 2.91 8.18 -14.87
C TYR A 100 4.27 7.47 -14.93
N LEU A 101 4.81 7.09 -13.78
CA LEU A 101 6.06 6.34 -13.75
C LEU A 101 5.92 4.94 -14.36
N THR A 102 4.82 4.26 -14.08
CA THR A 102 4.54 2.90 -14.57
C THR A 102 4.43 2.92 -16.09
N GLU A 103 3.84 3.94 -16.68
CA GLU A 103 3.81 4.12 -18.13
C GLU A 103 5.23 4.13 -18.73
N VAL A 104 6.14 4.92 -18.15
CA VAL A 104 7.53 5.03 -18.60
C VAL A 104 8.33 3.73 -18.40
N ARG A 105 8.11 3.00 -17.28
CA ARG A 105 8.79 1.72 -17.04
C ARG A 105 8.22 0.60 -17.89
N ALA A 106 6.90 0.53 -18.03
CA ALA A 106 6.23 -0.53 -18.76
C ALA A 106 6.56 -0.49 -20.25
N SER A 107 6.69 0.71 -20.84
CA SER A 107 7.09 0.89 -22.24
C SER A 107 8.53 0.44 -22.54
N ARG A 108 9.41 0.33 -21.53
CA ARG A 108 10.78 -0.18 -21.70
C ARG A 108 10.88 -1.69 -21.55
N GLU A 109 10.16 -2.26 -20.59
CA GLU A 109 10.30 -3.66 -20.19
C GLU A 109 9.31 -4.61 -20.88
N PHE A 110 8.18 -4.09 -21.36
CA PHE A 110 7.11 -4.91 -21.93
C PHE A 110 6.74 -4.46 -23.34
N THR A 111 6.32 -5.42 -24.17
CA THR A 111 5.74 -5.17 -25.49
C THR A 111 4.36 -4.51 -25.44
N TYR A 112 3.74 -4.44 -24.27
CA TYR A 112 2.45 -3.80 -24.02
C TYR A 112 2.58 -2.80 -22.88
N SER A 113 2.15 -1.56 -23.10
CA SER A 113 2.07 -0.56 -22.04
C SER A 113 0.73 -0.66 -21.30
N LEU A 114 0.76 -0.46 -19.97
CA LEU A 114 -0.44 -0.09 -19.24
C LEU A 114 -0.82 1.32 -19.70
N LYS A 115 -1.89 1.44 -20.50
CA LYS A 115 -2.37 2.74 -20.95
C LYS A 115 -2.86 3.56 -19.76
N GLU A 116 -2.52 4.84 -19.73
CA GLU A 116 -2.97 5.80 -18.71
C GLU A 116 -4.49 5.72 -18.48
N ASP A 117 -5.28 5.60 -19.56
CA ASP A 117 -6.74 5.48 -19.50
C ASP A 117 -7.22 4.25 -18.71
N ASN A 118 -6.55 3.10 -18.88
CA ASN A 118 -6.91 1.88 -18.15
C ASN A 118 -6.60 2.04 -16.66
N ALA A 119 -5.47 2.67 -16.33
CA ALA A 119 -5.07 2.93 -14.96
C ALA A 119 -6.01 3.96 -14.29
N LYS A 120 -6.40 5.03 -15.00
CA LYS A 120 -7.40 6.00 -14.54
C LYS A 120 -8.76 5.36 -14.32
N LYS A 121 -9.19 4.49 -15.24
CA LYS A 121 -10.46 3.76 -15.11
C LYS A 121 -10.46 2.88 -13.84
N TRP A 122 -9.39 2.11 -13.63
CA TRP A 122 -9.19 1.33 -12.42
C TRP A 122 -9.18 2.20 -11.17
N TRP A 123 -8.45 3.32 -11.20
CA TRP A 123 -8.32 4.19 -10.05
C TRP A 123 -9.65 4.82 -9.64
N ASN A 124 -10.41 5.32 -10.62
CA ASN A 124 -11.72 5.92 -10.38
C ASN A 124 -12.74 4.94 -9.82
N SER A 125 -12.64 3.65 -10.15
CA SER A 125 -13.52 2.62 -9.58
C SER A 125 -13.05 2.12 -8.21
N THR A 126 -11.79 2.35 -7.84
CA THR A 126 -11.13 1.78 -6.65
C THR A 126 -10.99 2.77 -5.50
N LYS A 127 -10.79 4.05 -5.78
CA LYS A 127 -10.32 5.06 -4.79
C LYS A 127 -11.25 5.26 -3.58
N TYR A 128 -12.52 4.90 -3.69
CA TYR A 128 -13.52 4.98 -2.62
C TYR A 128 -13.82 3.64 -1.95
N LEU A 129 -13.33 2.52 -2.50
CA LEU A 129 -13.52 1.19 -1.93
C LEU A 129 -12.48 0.94 -0.84
N TYR A 130 -12.92 1.16 0.40
CA TYR A 130 -12.07 1.04 1.57
C TYR A 130 -12.36 -0.28 2.31
N GLY A 131 -11.32 -1.05 2.57
CA GLY A 131 -11.36 -2.24 3.40
C GLY A 131 -10.91 -1.91 4.82
N LYS A 132 -11.82 -2.09 5.79
CA LYS A 132 -11.51 -1.92 7.22
C LYS A 132 -10.61 -3.05 7.71
N LEU A 133 -9.38 -2.72 8.08
CA LEU A 133 -8.45 -3.63 8.72
C LEU A 133 -7.55 -2.87 9.69
N ARG A 134 -8.09 -2.58 10.88
CA ARG A 134 -7.53 -1.68 11.88
C ARG A 134 -6.02 -1.85 12.10
N THR A 135 -5.57 -3.07 12.33
CA THR A 135 -4.15 -3.31 12.58
C THR A 135 -3.24 -2.94 11.39
N LEU A 136 -3.69 -3.22 10.17
CA LEU A 136 -2.89 -2.89 8.99
C LEU A 136 -2.88 -1.37 8.72
N GLU A 137 -3.97 -0.68 9.05
CA GLU A 137 -4.05 0.78 8.99
C GLU A 137 -3.11 1.45 10.01
N GLU A 138 -2.99 0.87 11.20
CA GLU A 138 -2.04 1.29 12.23
C GLU A 138 -0.59 1.07 11.75
N ASP A 139 -0.28 -0.09 11.18
CA ASP A 139 1.03 -0.41 10.62
C ASP A 139 1.39 0.58 9.47
N PHE A 140 0.43 0.88 8.59
CA PHE A 140 0.56 1.86 7.52
C PHE A 140 0.77 3.30 8.01
N SER A 141 0.08 3.68 9.08
CA SER A 141 0.30 4.96 9.75
C SER A 141 1.71 5.03 10.36
N ALA A 142 2.21 3.92 10.91
CA ALA A 142 3.57 3.84 11.44
C ALA A 142 4.63 3.95 10.32
N PHE A 143 4.40 3.35 9.15
CA PHE A 143 5.30 3.51 7.99
C PHE A 143 5.42 4.97 7.55
N LEU A 144 4.31 5.73 7.49
CA LEU A 144 4.36 7.15 7.18
C LEU A 144 5.13 7.94 8.23
N LYS A 145 4.87 7.68 9.51
CA LYS A 145 5.59 8.34 10.60
C LYS A 145 7.09 8.09 10.50
N ALA A 146 7.50 6.84 10.25
CA ALA A 146 8.90 6.47 10.07
C ALA A 146 9.52 7.20 8.88
N TYR A 147 8.84 7.22 7.72
CA TYR A 147 9.30 7.92 6.51
C TYR A 147 9.56 9.41 6.77
N ILE A 148 8.61 10.08 7.41
CA ILE A 148 8.71 11.53 7.61
C ILE A 148 9.76 11.86 8.67
N HIS A 149 9.80 11.08 9.74
CA HIS A 149 10.78 11.28 10.80
C HIS A 149 12.23 11.09 10.32
N THR A 150 12.46 10.15 9.40
CA THR A 150 13.81 9.80 8.93
C THR A 150 14.18 10.58 7.67
N LEU A 151 13.46 10.36 6.57
CA LEU A 151 13.83 10.86 5.25
C LEU A 151 13.54 12.35 5.08
N VAL A 152 12.36 12.83 5.48
CA VAL A 152 12.01 14.26 5.35
C VAL A 152 12.89 15.09 6.27
N LYS A 153 13.08 14.65 7.52
CA LYS A 153 13.98 15.33 8.45
C LYS A 153 15.41 15.39 7.92
N SER A 154 15.98 14.26 7.49
CA SER A 154 17.33 14.22 6.92
C SER A 154 17.46 15.17 5.72
N LYS A 155 16.44 15.22 4.84
CA LYS A 155 16.43 16.15 3.71
C LYS A 155 16.43 17.62 4.15
N MET A 156 15.67 17.97 5.18
CA MET A 156 15.60 19.34 5.70
C MET A 156 16.88 19.78 6.42
N GLU A 157 17.55 18.85 7.08
CA GLU A 157 18.78 19.10 7.85
C GLU A 157 20.05 18.94 7.00
N SER A 158 19.93 18.71 5.68
CA SER A 158 21.03 18.37 4.77
C SER A 158 21.85 17.16 5.23
N GLY A 159 21.19 16.21 5.91
CA GLY A 159 21.78 14.97 6.40
C GLY A 159 21.97 13.92 5.30
N ASP A 160 22.63 12.82 5.66
CA ASP A 160 22.88 11.70 4.77
C ASP A 160 21.59 10.92 4.46
N LEU A 161 21.03 11.14 3.26
CA LEU A 161 19.81 10.48 2.79
C LEU A 161 19.97 8.97 2.64
N LEU A 162 21.17 8.45 2.38
CA LEU A 162 21.38 7.00 2.26
C LEU A 162 21.25 6.34 3.63
N ASN A 163 21.91 6.91 4.64
CA ASN A 163 21.76 6.41 6.01
C ASN A 163 20.32 6.54 6.51
N ALA A 164 19.66 7.66 6.23
CA ALA A 164 18.25 7.84 6.59
C ALA A 164 17.32 6.82 5.89
N ALA A 165 17.63 6.43 4.65
CA ALA A 165 16.90 5.37 3.94
C ALA A 165 17.14 3.99 4.59
N CYS A 166 18.37 3.69 5.01
CA CYS A 166 18.67 2.47 5.75
C CYS A 166 17.91 2.42 7.10
N GLU A 167 17.91 3.54 7.85
CA GLU A 167 17.15 3.65 9.10
C GLU A 167 15.66 3.46 8.89
N TYR A 168 15.09 4.06 7.83
CA TYR A 168 13.70 3.86 7.47
C TYR A 168 13.38 2.38 7.19
N CYS A 169 14.24 1.69 6.42
CA CYS A 169 14.06 0.28 6.13
C CYS A 169 14.11 -0.60 7.40
N GLU A 170 15.01 -0.31 8.34
CA GLU A 170 15.04 -1.02 9.63
C GLU A 170 13.77 -0.77 10.44
N LEU A 171 13.26 0.47 10.49
CA LEU A 171 11.98 0.75 11.17
C LEU A 171 10.79 0.00 10.54
N VAL A 172 10.72 -0.07 9.21
CA VAL A 172 9.68 -0.84 8.52
C VAL A 172 9.81 -2.33 8.84
N LYS A 173 11.04 -2.85 8.82
CA LYS A 173 11.33 -4.24 9.17
C LYS A 173 10.92 -4.55 10.60
N ASP A 174 11.22 -3.69 11.57
CA ASP A 174 10.84 -3.87 12.97
C ASP A 174 9.32 -3.95 13.15
N ILE A 175 8.56 -3.10 12.45
CA ILE A 175 7.08 -3.15 12.45
C ILE A 175 6.59 -4.50 11.88
N CYS A 176 7.15 -4.93 10.75
CA CYS A 176 6.81 -6.22 10.13
C CYS A 176 7.18 -7.42 11.02
N ASP A 177 8.36 -7.41 11.62
CA ASP A 177 8.83 -8.48 12.51
C ASP A 177 7.96 -8.57 13.76
N LYS A 178 7.56 -7.43 14.33
CA LYS A 178 6.58 -7.36 15.41
C LYS A 178 5.26 -8.03 14.99
N ARG A 179 4.73 -7.70 13.81
CA ARG A 179 3.48 -8.29 13.29
C ARG A 179 3.58 -9.81 13.11
N ILE A 180 4.72 -10.29 12.59
CA ILE A 180 4.99 -11.73 12.42
C ILE A 180 5.04 -12.42 13.79
N GLN A 181 5.71 -11.82 14.77
CA GLN A 181 5.84 -12.38 16.12
C GLN A 181 4.51 -12.42 16.88
N GLU A 182 3.72 -11.34 16.80
CA GLU A 182 2.38 -11.28 17.39
C GLU A 182 1.44 -12.31 16.74
N ASN A 183 1.63 -12.62 15.45
CA ASN A 183 0.81 -13.54 14.66
C ASN A 183 -0.69 -13.22 14.73
N GLN A 184 -1.06 -11.99 15.06
CA GLN A 184 -2.43 -11.60 15.32
C GLN A 184 -2.72 -10.23 14.71
N ILE A 185 -3.95 -10.09 14.22
CA ILE A 185 -4.50 -8.85 13.70
C ILE A 185 -5.90 -8.62 14.26
N LEU A 186 -6.22 -7.36 14.49
CA LEU A 186 -7.54 -6.90 14.86
C LEU A 186 -8.33 -6.63 13.58
N VAL A 187 -9.43 -7.37 13.41
CA VAL A 187 -10.40 -7.20 12.32
C VAL A 187 -11.66 -6.55 12.89
N GLU A 188 -12.27 -5.66 12.12
CA GLU A 188 -13.51 -4.97 12.47
C GLU A 188 -14.58 -5.40 11.46
N VAL A 189 -15.59 -6.15 11.92
CA VAL A 189 -16.69 -6.64 11.08
C VAL A 189 -18.01 -6.40 11.80
N LYS A 190 -18.93 -5.67 11.16
CA LYS A 190 -20.22 -5.26 11.72
C LYS A 190 -20.04 -4.55 13.06
N GLU A 191 -19.11 -3.60 13.09
CA GLU A 191 -18.73 -2.80 14.28
C GLU A 191 -18.19 -3.63 15.46
N LYS A 192 -17.85 -4.91 15.24
CA LYS A 192 -17.26 -5.77 16.26
C LYS A 192 -15.80 -6.03 15.94
N GLU A 193 -14.96 -5.77 16.93
CA GLU A 193 -13.54 -6.06 16.87
C GLU A 193 -13.27 -7.49 17.31
N ASN A 194 -12.51 -8.21 16.49
CA ASN A 194 -12.07 -9.56 16.80
C ASN A 194 -10.58 -9.70 16.52
N LEU A 195 -9.87 -10.36 17.42
CA LEU A 195 -8.49 -10.73 17.21
C LEU A 195 -8.44 -12.04 16.41
N THR A 196 -7.73 -12.05 15.29
CA THR A 196 -7.60 -13.22 14.44
C THR A 196 -6.13 -13.54 14.18
N ASP A 197 -5.78 -14.83 14.22
CA ASP A 197 -4.43 -15.27 13.92
C ASP A 197 -4.12 -15.10 12.42
N LEU A 198 -2.98 -14.49 12.11
CA LEU A 198 -2.50 -14.33 10.72
C LEU A 198 -2.08 -15.64 10.09
N TYR A 199 -1.48 -16.51 10.88
CA TYR A 199 -0.97 -17.80 10.45
C TYR A 199 -1.44 -18.91 11.38
N LYS A 200 -1.64 -20.09 10.79
CA LYS A 200 -2.00 -21.31 11.51
C LYS A 200 -1.17 -22.49 11.05
N MET A 201 -0.81 -23.34 12.00
CA MET A 201 -0.15 -24.60 11.69
C MET A 201 -1.18 -25.61 11.16
N LYS A 202 -0.98 -26.11 9.94
CA LYS A 202 -1.75 -27.24 9.39
C LYS A 202 -0.83 -28.40 9.05
N ARG A 203 -1.34 -29.62 9.11
CA ARG A 203 -0.60 -30.78 8.56
C ARG A 203 -0.60 -30.70 7.04
N GLY A 204 0.58 -30.81 6.45
CA GLY A 204 0.78 -30.86 5.00
C GLY A 204 1.93 -31.80 4.65
N LYS A 205 1.97 -32.22 3.38
CA LYS A 205 3.01 -33.10 2.87
C LYS A 205 4.13 -32.29 2.23
N VAL A 206 5.36 -32.48 2.69
CA VAL A 206 6.57 -31.88 2.10
C VAL A 206 7.38 -32.95 1.40
N ILE A 207 7.91 -32.65 0.22
CA ILE A 207 8.83 -33.54 -0.49
C ILE A 207 10.24 -33.29 0.04
N GLU A 208 10.82 -34.26 0.76
CA GLU A 208 12.20 -34.17 1.23
C GLU A 208 13.20 -34.77 0.26
N LYS A 209 12.79 -35.82 -0.45
CA LYS A 209 13.57 -36.51 -1.47
C LYS A 209 12.67 -36.89 -2.63
N ILE A 210 13.26 -37.10 -3.80
CA ILE A 210 12.55 -37.64 -4.97
C ILE A 210 11.78 -38.90 -4.51
N PHE A 211 10.45 -38.87 -4.67
CA PHE A 211 9.47 -39.89 -4.23
C PHE A 211 9.20 -40.06 -2.72
N LYS A 212 9.79 -39.26 -1.82
CA LYS A 212 9.48 -39.33 -0.38
C LYS A 212 8.78 -38.06 0.10
N ARG A 213 7.51 -38.20 0.49
CA ARG A 213 6.70 -37.16 1.14
C ARG A 213 6.59 -37.45 2.63
N GLU A 214 6.86 -36.46 3.47
CA GLU A 214 6.65 -36.55 4.91
C GLU A 214 5.55 -35.59 5.36
N ASP A 215 4.73 -36.03 6.32
CA ASP A 215 3.75 -35.18 6.97
C ASP A 215 4.48 -34.26 7.96
N ARG A 216 4.39 -32.96 7.73
CA ARG A 216 4.92 -31.93 8.62
C ARG A 216 3.83 -30.95 9.00
N LYS A 217 3.98 -30.31 10.16
CA LYS A 217 3.22 -29.11 10.47
C LYS A 217 3.82 -27.96 9.67
N LEU A 218 3.03 -27.35 8.79
CA LEU A 218 3.42 -26.22 7.96
C LEU A 218 2.63 -24.99 8.39
N LEU A 219 3.29 -23.83 8.31
CA LEU A 219 2.67 -22.55 8.54
C LEU A 219 1.85 -22.17 7.29
N TYR A 220 0.56 -21.92 7.48
CA TYR A 220 -0.34 -21.44 6.42
C TYR A 220 -0.92 -20.09 6.80
N PRO A 221 -1.10 -19.17 5.84
CA PRO A 221 -1.89 -17.97 6.07
C PRO A 221 -3.33 -18.35 6.45
N SER A 222 -3.88 -17.58 7.37
CA SER A 222 -5.31 -17.56 7.69
C SER A 222 -6.02 -16.58 6.77
N TYR A 223 -7.26 -16.94 6.42
CA TYR A 223 -8.18 -16.00 5.78
C TYR A 223 -8.84 -15.16 6.87
N VAL A 224 -8.97 -13.89 6.59
CA VAL A 224 -9.62 -12.91 7.46
C VAL A 224 -10.69 -12.20 6.66
N ASP A 225 -11.87 -12.12 7.24
CA ASP A 225 -12.96 -11.33 6.68
C ASP A 225 -12.64 -9.85 6.89
N ILE A 226 -12.90 -9.05 5.86
CA ILE A 226 -12.77 -7.59 5.90
C ILE A 226 -14.12 -6.97 5.56
N GLU A 227 -14.50 -5.94 6.33
CA GLU A 227 -15.65 -5.11 5.99
C GLU A 227 -15.24 -4.09 4.92
N ILE A 228 -16.05 -3.97 3.86
CA ILE A 228 -15.80 -3.05 2.76
C ILE A 228 -16.81 -1.91 2.85
N ILE A 229 -16.31 -0.68 2.76
CA ILE A 229 -17.09 0.54 2.78
C ILE A 229 -16.84 1.28 1.47
N ASP A 230 -17.93 1.72 0.85
CA ASP A 230 -17.88 2.69 -0.23
C ASP A 230 -17.93 4.11 0.37
N LEU A 231 -16.80 4.79 0.35
CA LEU A 231 -16.67 6.14 0.91
C LEU A 231 -17.39 7.20 0.08
N GLU A 232 -17.67 6.95 -1.21
CA GLU A 232 -18.36 7.90 -2.10
C GLU A 232 -19.80 8.18 -1.62
N ASN A 233 -20.45 7.15 -1.08
CA ASN A 233 -21.85 7.17 -0.66
C ASN A 233 -22.04 7.25 0.86
N SER A 234 -20.94 7.38 1.61
CA SER A 234 -20.97 7.40 3.08
C SER A 234 -21.17 8.82 3.63
N GLU A 235 -21.86 8.95 4.78
CA GLU A 235 -21.96 10.22 5.53
C GLU A 235 -20.59 10.73 6.06
N PHE A 236 -19.48 10.05 5.75
CA PHE A 236 -18.12 10.46 6.10
C PHE A 236 -17.44 11.40 5.07
N SER A 237 -18.18 11.86 4.04
CA SER A 237 -17.69 12.78 3.00
C SER A 237 -17.30 14.19 3.48
N TYR A 238 -17.40 14.48 4.78
CA TYR A 238 -17.24 15.82 5.35
C TYR A 238 -15.81 16.39 5.38
N LEU A 239 -14.79 15.71 4.84
CA LEU A 239 -13.41 16.21 4.87
C LEU A 239 -12.91 16.83 3.55
N ASP A 240 -13.66 16.70 2.45
CA ASP A 240 -13.22 17.24 1.14
C ASP A 240 -13.71 18.67 0.85
N GLU A 241 -14.72 19.20 1.55
CA GLU A 241 -15.31 20.52 1.21
C GLU A 241 -14.77 21.72 2.00
N LYS A 242 -13.89 21.54 2.99
CA LYS A 242 -13.49 22.66 3.88
C LYS A 242 -12.06 23.19 3.80
N ASN A 243 -11.18 22.62 2.98
CA ASN A 243 -9.80 23.11 2.86
C ASN A 243 -9.34 23.27 1.39
N GLY A 244 -10.17 23.93 0.56
CA GLY A 244 -9.72 24.56 -0.67
C GLY A 244 -9.07 25.90 -0.42
#